data_AF-A0A0V0QRK5-F1
#
_entry.id   AF-A0A0V0QRK5-F1
#
_cell.length_a   1.000
_cell.length_b   1.000
_cell.length_c   1.000
_cell.angle_alpha   90.00
_cell.angle_beta   90.00
_cell.angle_gamma   90.00
#
_symmetry.space_group_name_H-M   'P 1'
#
loop_
_entity.id
_entity.type
_entity.pdbx_description
1 polymer ?
#
loop_
_entity_poly.entity_id
_entity_poly.type
_entity_poly.pdbx_seq_one_letter_code
_entity_poly.pdbx_strand_id
1 'polypeptide(L)'
;MGGEMIYIIDQRLKAQNIDQNKQDRVLNDLLKSLFSENFLNQVFQPQKTFSLKFIQQLFEKTVHCSIMKLNEVSMNKLQQLVYMGVKLQLYNSSSPCDIYFQTLNHLNGIMNIAQSGPSQDLLLKCKQMFIQTYKDMGPVDFIQIRAELTRFFSDKQVKVFLFMQEKLQNQDGSIIISNGGVTAPFIEKPGFVKIYNENGEIVKQKSFTLKVANNYQKNDSTSYLGNNYSLWGTNLYETDNKILEQNKKRLKLQSHSQI
;
A
#
# COMPACT_ATOMS: atom_id res chain seq x y z
N MET A 1 0.24 6.22 4.20
CA MET A 1 -0.34 7.43 3.57
C MET A 1 0.71 8.48 3.19
N GLY A 2 1.61 8.90 4.09
CA GLY A 2 2.67 9.87 3.74
C GLY A 2 3.53 9.46 2.54
N GLY A 3 3.94 8.19 2.45
CA GLY A 3 4.66 7.69 1.28
C GLY A 3 3.88 7.81 -0.03
N GLU A 4 2.59 7.46 -0.03
CA GLU A 4 1.69 7.62 -1.18
C GLU A 4 1.58 9.09 -1.62
N MET A 5 1.51 10.02 -0.66
CA MET A 5 1.49 11.47 -0.95
C MET A 5 2.77 11.92 -1.65
N ILE A 6 3.94 11.43 -1.19
CA ILE A 6 5.22 11.75 -1.81
C ILE A 6 5.32 11.19 -3.22
N TYR A 7 4.84 9.96 -3.47
CA TYR A 7 4.77 9.40 -4.83
C TYR A 7 3.93 10.25 -5.77
N ILE A 8 2.73 10.69 -5.34
CA ILE A 8 1.86 11.53 -6.17
C ILE A 8 2.50 12.89 -6.45
N ILE A 9 3.14 13.51 -5.45
CA ILE A 9 3.78 14.81 -5.61
C ILE A 9 5.00 14.70 -6.53
N ASP A 10 5.89 13.73 -6.31
CA ASP A 10 7.06 13.47 -7.14
C ASP A 10 6.67 13.31 -8.62
N GLN A 11 5.65 12.49 -8.90
CA GLN A 11 5.17 12.24 -10.26
C GLN A 11 4.53 13.49 -10.89
N ARG A 12 3.82 14.29 -10.10
CA ARG A 12 3.27 15.56 -10.58
C ARG A 12 4.36 16.57 -10.92
N LEU A 13 5.41 16.67 -10.10
CA LEU A 13 6.54 17.56 -10.34
C LEU A 13 7.29 17.17 -11.62
N LYS A 14 7.52 15.86 -11.82
CA LYS A 14 8.12 15.30 -13.04
C LYS A 14 7.26 15.56 -14.28
N ALA A 15 5.95 15.30 -14.21
CA ALA A 15 5.02 15.53 -15.32
C ALA A 15 4.91 17.02 -15.72
N GLN A 16 5.16 17.94 -14.79
CA GLN A 16 5.20 19.37 -15.05
C GLN A 16 6.58 19.88 -15.52
N ASN A 17 7.56 19.00 -15.69
CA ASN A 17 8.94 19.34 -16.05
C ASN A 17 9.54 20.43 -15.15
N ILE A 18 9.27 20.36 -13.84
CA ILE A 18 9.86 21.28 -12.86
C ILE A 18 11.38 21.07 -12.82
N ASP A 19 12.16 22.13 -12.64
CA ASP A 19 13.62 22.03 -12.48
C ASP A 19 14.01 21.09 -11.32
N GLN A 20 15.01 20.23 -11.54
CA GLN A 20 15.41 19.19 -10.58
C GLN A 20 15.73 19.77 -9.20
N ASN A 21 16.46 20.89 -9.11
CA ASN A 21 16.79 21.49 -7.81
C ASN A 21 15.54 21.96 -7.07
N LYS A 22 14.54 22.48 -7.79
CA LYS A 22 13.25 22.86 -7.20
C LYS A 22 12.45 21.63 -6.77
N GLN A 23 12.47 20.55 -7.55
CA GLN A 23 11.83 19.29 -7.16
C GLN A 23 12.43 18.75 -5.86
N ASP A 24 13.76 18.66 -5.81
CA ASP A 24 14.50 18.15 -4.65
C ASP A 24 14.25 19.00 -3.42
N ARG A 25 14.19 20.33 -3.57
CA ARG A 25 13.86 21.24 -2.46
C ARG A 25 12.44 21.02 -1.94
N VAL A 26 11.45 20.93 -2.82
CA VAL A 26 10.06 20.65 -2.43
C VAL A 26 9.97 19.32 -1.69
N LEU A 27 10.51 18.25 -2.27
CA LEU A 27 10.45 16.91 -1.69
C LEU A 27 11.19 16.85 -0.34
N ASN A 28 12.35 17.47 -0.22
CA ASN A 28 13.08 17.54 1.04
C ASN A 28 12.32 18.29 2.14
N ASP A 29 11.67 19.41 1.82
CA ASP A 29 10.86 20.15 2.80
C ASP A 29 9.70 19.29 3.31
N LEU A 30 9.01 18.58 2.40
CA LEU A 30 7.92 17.66 2.75
C LEU A 30 8.41 16.51 3.63
N LEU A 31 9.52 15.88 3.28
CA LEU A 31 10.10 14.77 4.04
C LEU A 31 10.54 15.21 5.43
N LYS A 32 11.21 16.37 5.57
CA LYS A 32 11.57 16.92 6.88
C LYS A 32 10.35 17.16 7.77
N SER A 33 9.24 17.64 7.19
CA SER A 33 7.99 17.80 7.94
C SER A 33 7.39 16.46 8.36
N LEU A 34 7.28 15.50 7.44
CA LEU A 34 6.68 14.19 7.67
C LEU A 34 7.48 13.29 8.62
N PHE A 35 8.80 13.45 8.66
CA PHE A 35 9.70 12.58 9.42
C PHE A 35 10.44 13.34 10.52
N SER A 36 9.97 14.53 10.89
CA SER A 36 10.52 15.28 12.03
C SER A 36 10.44 14.44 13.32
N GLU A 37 11.46 14.55 14.17
CA GLU A 37 11.55 13.73 15.38
C GLU A 37 10.33 13.89 16.30
N ASN A 38 9.83 15.11 16.46
CA ASN A 38 8.63 15.39 17.24
C ASN A 38 7.40 14.65 16.69
N PHE A 39 7.25 14.62 15.36
CA PHE A 39 6.15 13.91 14.73
C PHE A 39 6.31 12.39 14.87
N LEU A 40 7.51 11.85 14.64
CA LEU A 40 7.78 10.42 14.81
C LEU A 40 7.50 9.98 16.26
N ASN A 41 7.98 10.74 17.25
CA ASN A 41 7.75 10.44 18.66
C ASN A 41 6.26 10.42 19.02
N GLN A 42 5.43 11.21 18.36
CA GLN A 42 3.97 11.21 18.55
C GLN A 42 3.29 10.05 17.82
N VAL A 43 3.67 9.77 16.56
CA VAL A 43 3.05 8.71 15.75
C VAL A 43 3.31 7.32 16.33
N PHE A 44 4.48 7.10 16.93
CA PHE A 44 4.85 5.83 17.55
C PHE A 44 4.30 5.65 18.99
N GLN A 45 3.56 6.61 19.54
CA GLN A 45 2.83 6.38 20.79
C GLN A 45 1.60 5.49 20.55
N PRO A 46 1.27 4.59 21.50
CA PRO A 46 0.00 3.90 21.48
C PRO A 46 -1.16 4.90 21.49
N GLN A 47 -1.96 4.87 20.42
CA GLN A 47 -3.07 5.81 20.24
C GLN A 47 -4.17 5.20 19.37
N LYS A 48 -5.38 5.76 19.49
CA LYS A 48 -6.49 5.43 18.58
C LYS A 48 -6.22 6.00 17.18
N THR A 49 -6.89 5.44 16.18
CA THR A 49 -6.88 5.95 14.81
C THR A 49 -7.20 7.44 14.77
N PHE A 50 -6.39 8.22 14.09
CA PHE A 50 -6.63 9.65 13.92
C PHE A 50 -7.93 9.92 13.16
N SER A 51 -8.60 11.02 13.51
CA SER A 51 -9.77 11.47 12.77
C SER A 51 -9.38 11.92 11.36
N LEU A 52 -10.32 11.79 10.42
CA LEU A 52 -10.13 12.28 9.05
C LEU A 52 -9.75 13.77 9.02
N LYS A 53 -10.45 14.59 9.82
CA LYS A 53 -10.19 16.03 9.91
C LYS A 53 -8.75 16.32 10.34
N PHE A 54 -8.24 15.57 11.33
CA PHE A 54 -6.86 15.71 11.77
C PHE A 54 -5.86 15.33 10.66
N ILE A 55 -6.11 14.22 9.95
CA ILE A 55 -5.24 13.78 8.84
C ILE A 55 -5.24 14.80 7.69
N GLN A 56 -6.39 15.41 7.38
CA GLN A 56 -6.49 16.45 6.36
C GLN A 56 -5.67 17.69 6.73
N GLN A 57 -5.82 18.17 7.96
CA GLN A 57 -5.05 19.30 8.49
C GLN A 57 -3.54 18.99 8.52
N LEU A 58 -3.17 17.76 8.86
CA LEU A 58 -1.78 17.31 8.83
C LEU A 58 -1.22 17.37 7.40
N PHE A 59 -1.95 16.85 6.40
CA PHE A 59 -1.51 16.93 5.01
C PHE A 59 -1.40 18.36 4.50
N GLU A 60 -2.36 19.23 4.82
CA GLU A 60 -2.30 20.65 4.46
C GLU A 60 -1.08 21.32 5.04
N LYS A 61 -0.84 21.15 6.34
CA LYS A 61 0.32 21.69 7.04
C LYS A 61 1.63 21.18 6.44
N THR A 62 1.72 19.89 6.13
CA THR A 62 2.89 19.29 5.51
C THR A 62 3.11 19.84 4.11
N VAL A 63 2.10 19.86 3.24
CA VAL A 63 2.27 20.33 1.85
C VAL A 63 2.70 21.80 1.82
N HIS A 64 2.08 22.63 2.65
CA HIS A 64 2.35 24.06 2.70
C HIS A 64 3.63 24.46 3.44
N CYS A 65 4.34 23.52 4.07
CA CYS A 65 5.68 23.78 4.61
C CYS A 65 6.72 23.95 3.49
N SER A 66 6.44 23.42 2.30
CA SER A 66 7.28 23.57 1.13
C SER A 66 6.99 24.89 0.39
N ILE A 67 7.86 25.22 -0.57
CA ILE A 67 7.63 26.32 -1.51
C ILE A 67 6.43 26.08 -2.45
N MET A 68 6.00 24.82 -2.62
CA MET A 68 4.83 24.49 -3.44
C MET A 68 3.55 25.03 -2.79
N LYS A 69 2.74 25.75 -3.56
CA LYS A 69 1.43 26.24 -3.14
C LYS A 69 0.33 25.56 -3.95
N LEU A 70 -0.44 24.70 -3.29
CA LEU A 70 -1.65 24.11 -3.85
C LEU A 70 -2.87 24.96 -3.46
N ASN A 71 -3.81 25.13 -4.38
CA ASN A 71 -5.13 25.65 -4.02
C ASN A 71 -5.97 24.55 -3.35
N GLU A 72 -7.08 24.94 -2.72
CA GLU A 72 -7.97 24.03 -1.99
C GLU A 72 -8.45 22.85 -2.86
N VAL A 73 -8.80 23.10 -4.11
CA VAL A 73 -9.23 22.07 -5.07
C VAL A 73 -8.11 21.05 -5.32
N SER A 74 -6.88 21.51 -5.56
CA SER A 74 -5.71 20.66 -5.77
C SER A 74 -5.34 19.88 -4.51
N MET A 75 -5.50 20.50 -3.33
CA MET A 75 -5.22 19.85 -2.06
C MET A 75 -6.22 18.74 -1.77
N ASN A 76 -7.52 19.00 -1.93
CA ASN A 76 -8.56 17.98 -1.80
C ASN A 76 -8.33 16.83 -2.80
N LYS A 77 -7.97 17.15 -4.06
CA LYS A 77 -7.67 16.11 -5.04
C LYS A 77 -6.48 15.25 -4.64
N LEU A 78 -5.40 15.84 -4.12
CA LEU A 78 -4.24 15.11 -3.59
C LEU A 78 -4.66 14.17 -2.46
N GLN A 79 -5.44 14.64 -1.49
CA GLN A 79 -5.91 13.80 -0.38
C GLN A 79 -6.74 12.61 -0.87
N GLN A 80 -7.66 12.85 -1.81
CA GLN A 80 -8.48 11.78 -2.40
C GLN A 80 -7.63 10.73 -3.13
N LEU A 81 -6.61 11.16 -3.88
CA LEU A 81 -5.68 10.24 -4.54
C LEU A 81 -4.90 9.40 -3.52
N VAL A 82 -4.38 10.03 -2.47
CA VAL A 82 -3.68 9.34 -1.37
C VAL A 82 -4.58 8.28 -0.73
N TYR A 83 -5.82 8.64 -0.39
CA TYR A 83 -6.75 7.70 0.23
C TYR A 83 -7.08 6.53 -0.68
N MET A 84 -7.37 6.79 -1.96
CA MET A 84 -7.68 5.74 -2.91
C MET A 84 -6.49 4.84 -3.20
N GLY A 85 -5.27 5.39 -3.28
CA GLY A 85 -4.04 4.61 -3.47
C GLY A 85 -3.77 3.68 -2.30
N VAL A 86 -3.90 4.15 -1.05
CA VAL A 86 -3.76 3.30 0.14
C VAL A 86 -4.88 2.28 0.24
N LYS A 87 -6.14 2.68 -0.02
CA LYS A 87 -7.30 1.78 -0.01
C LYS A 87 -7.12 0.63 -1.01
N LEU A 88 -6.65 0.92 -2.22
CA LEU A 88 -6.39 -0.08 -3.27
C LEU A 88 -5.39 -1.15 -2.82
N GLN A 89 -4.27 -0.71 -2.27
CA GLN A 89 -3.18 -1.58 -1.80
C GLN A 89 -3.64 -2.44 -0.60
N LEU A 90 -4.33 -1.82 0.36
CA LEU A 90 -4.89 -2.50 1.53
C LEU A 90 -5.92 -3.58 1.14
N TYR A 91 -6.81 -3.27 0.20
CA TYR A 91 -7.90 -4.18 -0.18
C TYR A 91 -7.39 -5.36 -1.01
N ASN A 92 -6.32 -5.17 -1.77
CA ASN A 92 -5.69 -6.22 -2.58
C ASN A 92 -4.53 -6.93 -1.86
N SER A 93 -4.34 -6.69 -0.56
CA SER A 93 -3.37 -7.42 0.26
C SER A 93 -3.82 -8.88 0.46
N SER A 94 -2.96 -9.83 0.09
CA SER A 94 -3.24 -11.27 0.23
C SER A 94 -3.16 -11.70 1.70
N SER A 95 -2.22 -11.14 2.44
CA SER A 95 -2.03 -11.39 3.87
C SER A 95 -2.27 -10.12 4.68
N PRO A 96 -2.84 -10.20 5.90
CA PRO A 96 -2.87 -9.07 6.83
C PRO A 96 -1.47 -8.49 7.11
N CYS A 97 -0.45 -9.35 7.16
CA CYS A 97 0.94 -8.95 7.37
C CYS A 97 1.52 -8.15 6.20
N ASP A 98 0.87 -8.14 5.02
CA ASP A 98 1.32 -7.33 3.88
C ASP A 98 1.34 -5.83 4.20
N ILE A 99 0.57 -5.37 5.20
CA ILE A 99 0.59 -3.98 5.67
C ILE A 99 1.98 -3.59 6.19
N TYR A 100 2.68 -4.52 6.85
CA TYR A 100 4.06 -4.33 7.30
C TYR A 100 5.00 -4.11 6.12
N PHE A 101 4.94 -5.00 5.13
CA PHE A 101 5.77 -4.92 3.93
C PHE A 101 5.43 -3.71 3.06
N GLN A 102 4.14 -3.35 2.95
CA GLN A 102 3.71 -2.15 2.24
C GLN A 102 4.32 -0.89 2.86
N THR A 103 4.29 -0.79 4.19
CA THR A 103 4.88 0.35 4.89
C THR A 103 6.40 0.41 4.67
N LEU A 104 7.09 -0.74 4.73
CA LEU A 104 8.51 -0.81 4.40
C LEU A 104 8.81 -0.44 2.95
N ASN A 105 7.99 -0.90 2.00
CA ASN A 105 8.13 -0.58 0.59
C ASN A 105 7.92 0.92 0.35
N HIS A 106 6.94 1.54 1.01
CA HIS A 106 6.73 2.99 0.96
C HIS A 106 7.97 3.72 1.47
N LEU A 107 8.50 3.34 2.64
CA LEU A 107 9.72 3.93 3.20
C LEU A 107 10.93 3.76 2.28
N ASN A 108 11.11 2.58 1.69
CA ASN A 108 12.19 2.32 0.75
C ASN A 108 12.06 3.16 -0.54
N GLY A 109 10.87 3.22 -1.12
CA GLY A 109 10.67 3.99 -2.35
C GLY A 109 10.85 5.50 -2.11
N ILE A 110 10.40 6.06 -0.99
CA ILE A 110 10.65 7.48 -0.70
C ILE A 110 12.11 7.77 -0.35
N MET A 111 12.86 6.81 0.21
CA MET A 111 14.31 6.95 0.37
C MET A 111 15.02 7.06 -0.99
N ASN A 112 14.57 6.30 -1.99
CA ASN A 112 15.09 6.41 -3.35
C ASN A 112 14.76 7.77 -4.00
N ILE A 113 13.60 8.36 -3.68
CA ILE A 113 13.22 9.70 -4.14
C ILE A 113 14.06 10.79 -3.46
N ALA A 114 14.34 10.66 -2.16
CA ALA A 114 15.10 11.66 -1.42
C ALA A 114 16.56 11.80 -1.91
N GLN A 115 17.10 10.74 -2.52
CA GLN A 115 18.48 10.59 -2.99
C GLN A 115 19.57 10.79 -1.91
N SER A 116 19.69 11.99 -1.33
CA SER A 116 20.67 12.34 -0.28
C SER A 116 20.24 13.53 0.60
N GLY A 117 20.79 13.61 1.82
CA GLY A 117 20.65 14.76 2.72
C GLY A 117 19.94 14.45 4.06
N PRO A 118 19.67 15.48 4.88
CA PRO A 118 19.15 15.28 6.26
C PRO A 118 17.82 14.53 6.33
N SER A 119 17.02 14.59 5.27
CA SER A 119 15.75 13.86 5.16
C SER A 119 15.97 12.34 5.12
N GLN A 120 17.12 11.87 4.63
CA GLN A 120 17.46 10.45 4.55
C GLN A 120 17.75 9.87 5.94
N ASP A 121 18.43 10.61 6.81
CA ASP A 121 18.67 10.20 8.20
C ASP A 121 17.36 10.08 8.97
N LEU A 122 16.44 11.04 8.78
CA LEU A 122 15.10 10.99 9.37
C LEU A 122 14.30 9.77 8.88
N LEU A 123 14.38 9.46 7.58
CA LEU A 123 13.75 8.28 6.99
C LEU A 123 14.33 6.97 7.53
N LEU A 124 15.66 6.88 7.64
CA LEU A 124 16.34 5.72 8.22
C LEU A 124 15.93 5.52 9.68
N LYS A 125 15.90 6.60 10.47
CA LYS A 125 15.41 6.56 11.85
C LYS A 125 13.96 6.09 11.93
N CYS A 126 13.07 6.63 11.09
CA CYS A 126 11.67 6.19 11.01
C CYS A 126 11.55 4.70 10.66
N LYS A 127 12.35 4.21 9.70
CA LYS A 127 12.37 2.80 9.31
C LYS A 127 12.85 1.91 10.45
N GLN A 128 13.89 2.31 11.18
CA GLN A 128 14.38 1.58 12.34
C GLN A 128 13.33 1.53 13.45
N MET A 129 12.71 2.66 13.79
CA MET A 129 11.61 2.71 14.76
C MET A 129 10.45 1.82 14.33
N PHE A 130 10.06 1.83 13.05
CA PHE A 130 9.02 0.97 12.51
C PHE A 130 9.34 -0.52 12.69
N ILE A 131 10.53 -0.95 12.27
CA ILE A 131 10.94 -2.35 12.40
C ILE A 131 10.97 -2.74 13.88
N GLN A 132 11.59 -1.94 14.75
CA GLN A 132 11.68 -2.24 16.18
C GLN A 132 10.31 -2.35 16.84
N THR A 133 9.36 -1.51 16.45
CA THR A 133 8.00 -1.49 17.03
C THR A 133 7.16 -2.68 16.58
N TYR A 134 7.25 -3.09 15.31
CA TYR A 134 6.28 -4.01 14.69
C TYR A 134 6.85 -5.37 14.27
N LYS A 135 8.16 -5.63 14.39
CA LYS A 135 8.79 -6.89 13.95
C LYS A 135 8.28 -8.14 14.69
N ASP A 136 7.85 -7.99 15.94
CA ASP A 136 7.42 -9.11 16.81
C ASP A 136 5.89 -9.28 16.81
N MET A 137 5.18 -8.49 15.99
CA MET A 137 3.73 -8.48 15.91
C MET A 137 3.19 -9.71 15.20
N GLY A 138 2.14 -10.32 15.77
CA GLY A 138 1.53 -11.54 15.24
C GLY A 138 0.49 -11.27 14.14
N PRO A 139 0.06 -12.31 13.41
CA PRO A 139 -0.97 -12.16 12.38
C PRO A 139 -2.31 -11.63 12.92
N VAL A 140 -2.65 -11.94 14.17
CA VAL A 140 -3.90 -11.47 14.82
C VAL A 140 -3.90 -9.95 14.96
N ASP A 141 -2.79 -9.37 15.40
CA ASP A 141 -2.64 -7.92 15.54
C ASP A 141 -2.76 -7.23 14.18
N PHE A 142 -2.12 -7.80 13.15
CA PHE A 142 -2.25 -7.29 11.78
C PHE A 142 -3.67 -7.41 11.21
N ILE A 143 -4.44 -8.44 11.60
CA ILE A 143 -5.87 -8.55 11.25
C ILE A 143 -6.65 -7.40 11.88
N GLN A 144 -6.40 -7.08 13.16
CA GLN A 144 -7.06 -5.96 13.83
C GLN A 144 -6.73 -4.62 13.17
N ILE A 145 -5.44 -4.38 12.88
CA ILE A 145 -4.99 -3.19 12.15
C ILE A 145 -5.67 -3.12 10.78
N ARG A 146 -5.69 -4.23 10.03
CA ARG A 146 -6.35 -4.29 8.72
C ARG A 146 -7.83 -3.98 8.81
N ALA A 147 -8.54 -4.50 9.80
CA ALA A 147 -9.97 -4.26 9.99
C ALA A 147 -10.24 -2.78 10.27
N GLU A 148 -9.45 -2.16 11.15
CA GLU A 148 -9.58 -0.75 11.50
C GLU A 148 -9.27 0.17 10.31
N LEU A 149 -8.18 -0.10 9.58
CA LEU A 149 -7.86 0.64 8.36
C LEU A 149 -8.93 0.45 7.27
N THR A 150 -9.49 -0.76 7.14
CA THR A 150 -10.55 -1.04 6.17
C THR A 150 -11.81 -0.24 6.47
N ARG A 151 -12.18 -0.13 7.75
CA ARG A 151 -13.27 0.74 8.22
C ARG A 151 -12.96 2.21 7.97
N PHE A 152 -11.75 2.66 8.24
CA PHE A 152 -11.34 4.05 7.96
C PHE A 152 -11.53 4.44 6.48
N PHE A 153 -11.28 3.50 5.56
CA PHE A 153 -11.41 3.74 4.12
C PHE A 153 -12.75 3.30 3.50
N SER A 154 -13.69 2.73 4.26
CA SER A 154 -14.94 2.15 3.70
C SER A 154 -15.70 3.17 2.85
N ASP A 155 -15.88 4.37 3.39
CA ASP A 155 -16.75 5.40 2.82
C ASP A 155 -16.02 6.27 1.77
N LYS A 156 -14.79 5.90 1.42
CA LYS A 156 -13.98 6.61 0.42
C LYS A 156 -14.20 5.99 -0.95
N GLN A 157 -15.00 6.65 -1.78
CA GLN A 157 -15.25 6.24 -3.16
C GLN A 157 -15.05 7.43 -4.08
N VAL A 158 -13.85 7.53 -4.64
CA VAL A 158 -13.48 8.57 -5.59
C VAL A 158 -12.90 7.94 -6.84
N LYS A 159 -13.35 8.40 -8.00
CA LYS A 159 -12.85 7.95 -9.30
C LYS A 159 -11.42 8.45 -9.53
N VAL A 160 -10.50 7.52 -9.76
CA VAL A 160 -9.11 7.77 -10.11
C VAL A 160 -8.88 7.27 -11.53
N PHE A 161 -8.62 8.21 -12.45
CA PHE A 161 -8.52 7.90 -13.88
C PHE A 161 -7.53 6.77 -14.17
N LEU A 162 -6.32 6.85 -13.60
CA LEU A 162 -5.29 5.81 -13.75
C LEU A 162 -5.80 4.43 -13.31
N PHE A 163 -6.49 4.33 -12.17
CA PHE A 163 -6.98 3.04 -11.67
C PHE A 163 -8.11 2.48 -12.53
N MET A 164 -8.97 3.34 -13.09
CA MET A 164 -9.99 2.90 -14.05
C MET A 164 -9.37 2.43 -15.37
N GLN A 165 -8.39 3.17 -15.89
CA GLN A 165 -7.65 2.83 -17.11
C GLN A 165 -6.95 1.46 -16.98
N GLU A 166 -6.37 1.19 -15.81
CA GLU A 166 -5.66 -0.06 -15.51
C GLU A 166 -6.59 -1.18 -14.98
N LYS A 167 -7.92 -0.97 -15.00
CA LYS A 167 -8.95 -1.91 -14.49
C LYS A 167 -8.69 -2.38 -13.05
N LEU A 168 -8.19 -1.48 -12.23
CA LEU A 168 -8.07 -1.60 -10.77
C LEU A 168 -9.30 -1.02 -10.06
N GLN A 169 -10.10 -0.25 -10.78
CA GLN A 169 -11.32 0.40 -10.29
C GLN A 169 -12.41 0.31 -11.35
N ASN A 170 -13.66 0.16 -10.91
CA ASN A 170 -14.84 0.23 -11.75
C ASN A 170 -15.18 1.71 -12.10
N GLN A 171 -16.04 1.91 -13.10
CA GLN A 171 -16.46 3.25 -13.54
C GLN A 171 -17.23 4.05 -12.47
N ASP A 172 -17.78 3.38 -11.46
CA ASP A 172 -18.45 3.98 -10.30
C ASP A 172 -17.47 4.40 -9.19
N GLY A 173 -16.18 4.08 -9.33
CA GLY A 173 -15.15 4.35 -8.32
C GLY A 173 -14.96 3.24 -7.28
N SER A 174 -15.66 2.12 -7.38
CA SER A 174 -15.42 0.96 -6.50
C SER A 174 -14.12 0.23 -6.90
N ILE A 175 -13.38 -0.26 -5.91
CA ILE A 175 -12.10 -0.94 -6.13
C ILE A 175 -12.36 -2.39 -6.56
N ILE A 176 -11.62 -2.85 -7.58
CA ILE A 176 -11.63 -4.24 -8.01
C ILE A 176 -10.65 -5.03 -7.15
N ILE A 177 -11.16 -6.04 -6.45
CA ILE A 177 -10.36 -6.96 -5.64
C ILE A 177 -9.84 -8.08 -6.54
N SER A 178 -8.55 -8.38 -6.40
CA SER A 178 -7.84 -9.36 -7.20
C SER A 178 -8.14 -10.79 -6.75
N ASN A 179 -8.68 -11.60 -7.67
CA ASN A 179 -8.90 -13.05 -7.48
C ASN A 179 -7.68 -13.85 -7.95
N GLY A 180 -6.50 -13.53 -7.40
CA GLY A 180 -5.23 -14.16 -7.75
C GLY A 180 -4.04 -13.45 -7.10
N GLY A 181 -2.84 -14.00 -7.31
CA GLY A 181 -1.60 -13.52 -6.71
C GLY A 181 -0.91 -14.56 -5.83
N VAL A 182 0.04 -14.13 -5.03
CA VAL A 182 0.73 -15.00 -4.06
C VAL A 182 -0.19 -15.20 -2.85
N THR A 183 -0.35 -16.44 -2.39
CA THR A 183 -1.15 -16.74 -1.17
C THR A 183 -0.47 -16.16 0.08
N ALA A 184 -1.19 -16.06 1.19
CA ALA A 184 -0.53 -15.77 2.47
C ALA A 184 0.36 -16.96 2.87
N PRO A 185 1.43 -16.75 3.68
CA PRO A 185 2.19 -17.83 4.27
C PRO A 185 1.27 -18.85 4.96
N PHE A 186 1.63 -20.12 4.89
CA PHE A 186 0.85 -21.25 5.44
C PHE A 186 -0.52 -21.49 4.77
N ILE A 187 -0.89 -20.74 3.73
CA ILE A 187 -2.16 -20.91 3.01
C ILE A 187 -1.94 -21.61 1.67
N GLU A 188 -2.69 -22.68 1.46
CA GLU A 188 -2.72 -23.42 0.19
C GLU A 188 -3.52 -22.68 -0.88
N LYS A 189 -3.29 -23.04 -2.14
CA LYS A 189 -4.10 -22.53 -3.25
C LYS A 189 -5.57 -22.96 -3.07
N PRO A 190 -6.54 -22.12 -3.48
CA PRO A 190 -7.94 -22.50 -3.42
C PRO A 190 -8.20 -23.73 -4.32
N GLY A 191 -9.18 -24.56 -3.93
CA GLY A 191 -9.54 -25.78 -4.68
C GLY A 191 -9.41 -27.07 -3.88
N PHE A 192 -9.10 -27.01 -2.60
CA PHE A 192 -9.08 -28.18 -1.71
C PHE A 192 -10.03 -27.98 -0.54
N VAL A 193 -10.72 -29.05 -0.15
CA VAL A 193 -11.47 -29.13 1.10
C VAL A 193 -10.82 -30.23 1.93
N LYS A 194 -10.28 -29.86 3.09
CA LYS A 194 -9.69 -30.77 4.08
C LYS A 194 -10.62 -30.89 5.26
N ILE A 195 -10.91 -32.13 5.66
CA ILE A 195 -11.72 -32.46 6.84
C ILE A 195 -10.76 -33.01 7.89
N TYR A 196 -10.80 -32.40 9.07
CA TYR A 196 -9.95 -32.75 10.20
C TYR A 196 -10.75 -33.51 11.27
N ASN A 197 -10.12 -34.45 11.98
CA ASN A 197 -10.71 -35.05 13.18
C ASN A 197 -10.48 -34.16 14.42
N GLU A 198 -10.97 -34.61 15.57
CA GLU A 198 -10.78 -33.95 16.87
C GLU A 198 -9.30 -33.80 17.26
N ASN A 199 -8.41 -34.65 16.72
CA ASN A 199 -6.98 -34.61 16.96
C ASN A 199 -6.23 -33.67 15.98
N GLY A 200 -6.93 -33.01 15.05
CA GLY A 200 -6.32 -32.12 14.05
C GLY A 200 -5.64 -32.84 12.87
N GLU A 201 -5.88 -34.13 12.70
CA GLU A 201 -5.36 -34.93 11.59
C GLU A 201 -6.31 -34.89 10.39
N ILE A 202 -5.76 -34.93 9.18
CA ILE A 202 -6.56 -34.90 7.95
C ILE A 202 -7.18 -36.28 7.72
N VAL A 203 -8.50 -36.38 7.87
CA VAL A 203 -9.26 -37.62 7.63
C VAL A 203 -9.69 -37.75 6.17
N LYS A 204 -9.96 -36.62 5.51
CA LYS A 204 -10.42 -36.61 4.13
C LYS A 204 -9.97 -35.34 3.41
N GLN A 205 -9.55 -35.51 2.17
CA GLN A 205 -9.25 -34.41 1.27
C GLN A 205 -10.04 -34.58 -0.03
N LYS A 206 -10.71 -33.52 -0.47
CA LYS A 206 -11.35 -33.43 -1.80
C LYS A 206 -10.71 -32.29 -2.58
N SER A 207 -10.40 -32.52 -3.85
CA SER A 207 -9.95 -31.48 -4.78
C SER A 207 -11.09 -31.08 -5.72
N PHE A 208 -11.12 -29.80 -6.07
CA PHE A 208 -12.06 -29.20 -7.00
C PHE A 208 -11.27 -28.38 -8.01
N THR A 209 -11.54 -28.59 -9.29
CA THR A 209 -10.93 -27.79 -10.35
C THR A 209 -11.59 -26.42 -10.40
N LEU A 210 -10.95 -25.42 -9.79
CA LEU A 210 -11.37 -24.04 -9.86
C LEU A 210 -10.54 -23.30 -10.91
N LYS A 211 -11.18 -22.71 -11.93
CA LYS A 211 -10.48 -21.91 -12.96
C LYS A 211 -9.61 -20.80 -12.35
N VAL A 212 -10.08 -20.21 -11.24
CA VAL A 212 -9.36 -19.15 -10.51
C VAL A 212 -8.13 -19.65 -9.75
N ALA A 213 -8.02 -20.93 -9.43
CA ALA A 213 -6.88 -21.47 -8.69
C ALA A 213 -5.54 -21.31 -9.44
N ASN A 214 -5.59 -21.32 -10.77
CA ASN A 214 -4.43 -21.09 -11.63
C ASN A 214 -3.87 -19.67 -11.52
N ASN A 215 -4.67 -18.71 -11.05
CA ASN A 215 -4.20 -17.34 -10.81
C ASN A 215 -3.41 -17.22 -9.50
N TYR A 216 -3.37 -18.26 -8.67
CA TYR A 216 -2.67 -18.24 -7.39
C TYR A 216 -1.32 -18.94 -7.46
N GLN A 217 -0.32 -18.31 -6.84
CA GLN A 217 1.00 -18.88 -6.57
C GLN A 217 1.09 -19.17 -5.08
N LYS A 218 1.58 -20.36 -4.72
CA LYS A 218 1.71 -20.73 -3.31
C LYS A 218 2.86 -19.92 -2.72
N ASN A 219 2.66 -19.38 -1.53
CA ASN A 219 3.74 -18.80 -0.74
C ASN A 219 4.40 -19.91 0.10
N ASP A 220 5.66 -20.19 -0.20
CA ASP A 220 6.44 -21.21 0.50
C ASP A 220 7.15 -20.67 1.75
N SER A 221 6.89 -19.40 2.12
CA SER A 221 7.44 -18.84 3.35
C SER A 221 6.94 -19.59 4.58
N THR A 222 7.89 -19.88 5.48
CA THR A 222 7.67 -20.48 6.80
C THR A 222 7.50 -19.44 7.90
N SER A 223 7.37 -18.16 7.54
CA SER A 223 7.14 -17.07 8.48
C SER A 223 6.21 -16.01 7.90
N TYR A 224 5.34 -15.45 8.73
CA TYR A 224 4.46 -14.36 8.32
C TYR A 224 5.24 -13.11 7.91
N LEU A 225 6.33 -12.81 8.63
CA LEU A 225 7.20 -11.65 8.40
C LEU A 225 8.59 -12.01 7.83
N GLY A 226 9.04 -13.26 7.98
CA GLY A 226 10.35 -13.72 7.49
C GLY A 226 10.32 -14.11 6.01
N ASN A 227 11.29 -13.64 5.23
CA ASN A 227 11.48 -13.89 3.78
C ASN A 227 10.24 -13.69 2.89
N ASN A 228 9.21 -13.02 3.40
CA ASN A 228 8.01 -12.69 2.67
C ASN A 228 8.16 -11.29 2.05
N TYR A 229 7.45 -11.03 0.95
CA TYR A 229 7.49 -9.74 0.27
C TYR A 229 6.12 -9.40 -0.30
N SER A 230 5.77 -8.12 -0.27
CA SER A 230 4.59 -7.59 -0.94
C SER A 230 5.03 -6.79 -2.16
N LEU A 231 4.27 -6.91 -3.26
CA LEU A 231 4.43 -6.01 -4.42
C LEU A 231 3.73 -4.66 -4.19
N TRP A 232 2.76 -4.64 -3.27
CA TRP A 232 2.08 -3.43 -2.83
C TRP A 232 3.01 -2.57 -1.95
N GLY A 233 2.70 -1.29 -1.82
CA GLY A 233 3.55 -0.30 -1.15
C GLY A 233 4.60 0.32 -2.06
N THR A 234 4.64 -0.08 -3.34
CA THR A 234 5.51 0.50 -4.37
C THR A 234 4.81 1.65 -5.08
N ASN A 235 5.57 2.45 -5.82
CA ASN A 235 5.05 3.62 -6.53
C ASN A 235 4.12 3.21 -7.70
N LEU A 236 2.81 3.24 -7.48
CA LEU A 236 1.78 2.84 -8.44
C LEU A 236 1.72 3.72 -9.70
N TYR A 237 2.38 4.87 -9.68
CA TYR A 237 2.31 5.89 -10.73
C TYR A 237 3.53 5.83 -11.66
N GLU A 238 4.48 4.92 -11.42
CA GLU A 238 5.58 4.64 -12.34
C GLU A 238 5.13 3.82 -13.55
N THR A 239 5.74 4.08 -14.71
CA THR A 239 5.42 3.42 -15.98
C THR A 239 5.68 1.92 -15.97
N ASP A 240 6.71 1.47 -15.26
CA ASP A 240 7.16 0.07 -15.20
C ASP A 240 6.76 -0.64 -13.90
N ASN A 241 5.60 -0.27 -13.34
CA ASN A 241 5.15 -0.87 -12.09
C ASN A 241 4.71 -2.34 -12.29
N LYS A 242 5.35 -3.26 -11.58
CA LYS A 242 5.10 -4.71 -11.63
C LYS A 242 3.65 -5.12 -11.37
N ILE A 243 2.91 -4.38 -10.53
CA ILE A 243 1.48 -4.63 -10.28
C ILE A 243 0.68 -4.35 -11.55
N LEU A 244 0.96 -3.25 -12.25
CA LEU A 244 0.30 -2.90 -13.50
C LEU A 244 0.60 -3.96 -14.57
N GLU A 245 1.85 -4.43 -14.65
CA GLU A 245 2.22 -5.52 -15.55
C GLU A 245 1.49 -6.82 -15.25
N GLN A 246 1.40 -7.21 -13.97
CA GLN A 246 0.67 -8.41 -13.55
C GLN A 246 -0.82 -8.30 -13.86
N ASN A 247 -1.42 -7.14 -13.63
CA ASN A 247 -2.82 -6.91 -13.98
C ASN A 247 -3.05 -6.99 -15.50
N LYS A 248 -2.15 -6.40 -16.31
CA LYS A 248 -2.21 -6.53 -17.79
C LYS A 248 -2.12 -7.99 -18.24
N LYS A 249 -1.21 -8.79 -17.66
CA LYS A 249 -1.10 -10.24 -17.93
C LYS A 249 -2.38 -10.99 -17.55
N ARG A 250 -2.95 -10.71 -16.38
CA ARG A 250 -4.20 -11.31 -15.92
C ARG A 250 -5.37 -11.02 -16.86
N LEU A 251 -5.52 -9.76 -17.28
CA LEU A 251 -6.59 -9.34 -18.19
C LEU A 251 -6.48 -10.02 -19.56
N LYS A 252 -5.26 -10.22 -20.08
CA LYS A 252 -5.05 -11.00 -21.32
C LYS A 252 -5.53 -12.44 -21.17
N LEU A 253 -5.20 -13.12 -20.07
CA LEU A 253 -5.65 -14.50 -19.81
C LEU A 253 -7.18 -14.61 -19.71
N GLN A 254 -7.85 -13.60 -19.12
CA GLN A 254 -9.31 -13.57 -19.05
C GLN A 254 -9.98 -13.37 -20.42
N SER A 255 -9.39 -12.56 -21.31
CA SER A 255 -9.92 -12.39 -22.68
C SER A 255 -9.80 -13.64 -23.56
N HIS A 256 -8.80 -14.49 -23.33
CA HIS A 256 -8.59 -15.73 -24.09
C HIS A 256 -9.43 -16.92 -23.59
N SER A 257 -10.12 -16.76 -22.44
CA SER A 257 -10.99 -17.80 -21.87
C SER A 257 -12.48 -17.54 -22.11
N GLN A 258 -12.81 -16.55 -22.95
CA GLN A 258 -14.16 -16.20 -23.39
C GLN A 258 -14.45 -16.57 -24.86
N ILE A 259 -13.60 -17.38 -25.49
CA ILE A 259 -13.81 -18.03 -26.80
C ILE A 259 -13.83 -19.53 -26.55
#